data_AF-A0A392U826-F1
#
_entry.id   AF-A0A392U826-F1
#
_cell.length_a   1.000
_cell.length_b   1.000
_cell.length_c   1.000
_cell.angle_alpha   90.00
_cell.angle_beta   90.00
_cell.angle_gamma   90.00
#
_symmetry.space_group_name_H-M   'P 1'
#
loop_
_entity.id
_entity.type
_entity.pdbx_description
1 polymer ?
#
loop_
_entity_poly.entity_id
_entity_poly.type
_entity_poly.pdbx_seq_one_letter_code
_entity_poly.pdbx_strand_id
1 'polypeptide(L)' 'MRTEFRKVFVRGKSIVFTPAVISQHLGRCTDEVAELEVTQNETCKTLTGNVVKAWPKKNNLSAT' A
#
# COMPACT_ATOMS: atom_id res chain seq x y z
N MET A 1 4.30 -15.15 1.31
CA MET A 1 4.55 -13.90 2.06
C MET A 1 4.69 -14.27 3.53
N ARG A 2 5.79 -13.89 4.20
CA ARG A 2 5.89 -14.05 5.66
C ARG A 2 5.27 -12.82 6.30
N THR A 3 4.04 -12.93 6.79
CA THR A 3 3.44 -11.87 7.58
C THR A 3 3.93 -11.98 9.02
N GLU A 4 5.09 -11.38 9.25
CA GLU A 4 5.73 -11.25 10.55
C GLU A 4 5.05 -10.16 11.38
N PHE A 5 3.81 -10.43 11.82
CA PHE A 5 3.09 -9.52 12.69
C PHE A 5 3.72 -9.51 14.08
N ARG A 6 4.10 -8.31 14.55
CA ARG A 6 4.78 -8.09 15.82
C ARG A 6 3.74 -7.96 16.93
N LYS A 7 3.78 -8.86 17.92
CA LYS A 7 3.03 -8.73 19.17
C LYS A 7 3.72 -7.68 20.03
N VAL A 8 3.01 -6.63 20.44
CA VAL A 8 3.53 -5.57 21.32
C VAL A 8 2.67 -5.47 22.58
N PHE A 9 3.25 -4.96 23.66
CA PHE A 9 2.57 -4.78 24.93
C PHE A 9 2.46 -3.28 25.24
N VAL A 10 1.22 -2.80 25.38
CA VAL A 10 0.92 -1.39 25.67
C VAL A 10 0.04 -1.33 26.92
N ARG A 11 0.49 -0.60 27.95
CA ARG A 11 -0.24 -0.40 29.22
C ARG A 11 -0.73 -1.72 29.86
N GLY A 12 0.11 -2.77 29.82
CA GLY A 12 -0.21 -4.09 30.37
C GLY A 12 -1.11 -4.96 29.49
N LYS A 13 -1.51 -4.49 28.31
CA LYS A 13 -2.30 -5.26 27.34
C LYS A 13 -1.41 -5.69 26.18
N SER A 14 -1.49 -6.96 25.78
CA SER A 14 -0.82 -7.44 24.58
C SER A 14 -1.71 -7.25 23.37
N ILE A 15 -1.20 -6.60 22.33
CA ILE A 15 -1.90 -6.35 21.08
C ILE A 15 -1.07 -6.96 19.95
N VAL A 16 -1.71 -7.77 19.12
CA VAL A 16 -1.12 -8.24 17.87
C VAL A 16 -1.37 -7.16 16.83
N PHE A 17 -0.30 -6.57 16.30
CA PHE A 17 -0.41 -5.56 15.25
C PHE A 17 -0.64 -6.25 13.91
N THR A 18 -1.91 -6.34 13.51
CA THR A 18 -2.30 -6.71 12.15
C THR A 18 -2.66 -5.45 11.35
N PRO A 19 -2.56 -5.48 10.01
CA PRO A 19 -2.98 -4.38 9.14
C PRO A 19 -4.41 -3.95 9.42
N ALA A 20 -5.31 -4.90 9.72
CA ALA A 20 -6.68 -4.63 10.09
C ALA A 20 -6.79 -3.76 11.36
N VAL A 21 -6.03 -4.09 12.41
CA VAL A 21 -6.01 -3.31 13.67
C VAL A 21 -5.48 -1.89 13.43
N ILE A 22 -4.46 -1.74 12.59
CA ILE A 22 -3.91 -0.41 12.22
C ILE A 22 -4.94 0.38 11.42
N SER A 23 -5.54 -0.23 10.40
CA SER A 23 -6.56 0.42 9.57
C SER A 23 -7.76 0.86 10.40
N GLN A 24 -8.26 0.00 11.30
CA GLN A 24 -9.34 0.33 12.23
C GLN A 24 -8.97 1.53 13.11
N HIS A 25 -7.76 1.56 13.67
CA HIS A 25 -7.31 2.67 14.51
C HIS A 25 -7.19 4.01 13.75
N LEU A 26 -6.83 3.94 12.47
CA LEU A 26 -6.76 5.11 11.59
C LEU A 26 -8.11 5.50 10.99
N GLY A 27 -9.20 4.81 11.34
CA GLY A 27 -10.53 5.04 10.76
C GLY A 27 -10.60 4.69 9.26
N ARG A 28 -9.68 3.85 8.77
CA ARG A 28 -9.64 3.39 7.38
C ARG A 28 -10.56 2.18 7.23
N CYS A 29 -11.11 2.02 6.04
CA CYS A 29 -11.89 0.84 5.68
C CYS A 29 -11.04 -0.43 5.90
N THR A 30 -11.60 -1.39 6.62
CA THR A 30 -10.99 -2.70 6.88
C THR A 30 -11.50 -3.79 5.95
N ASP A 31 -12.48 -3.48 5.09
CA ASP A 31 -12.97 -4.42 4.10
C ASP A 31 -11.83 -4.82 3.16
N GLU A 32 -11.80 -6.11 2.82
CA GLU A 32 -10.89 -6.61 1.80
C GLU A 32 -11.21 -5.88 0.50
N VAL A 33 -10.37 -4.90 0.16
CA VAL A 33 -10.42 -4.26 -1.14
C VAL A 33 -10.05 -5.36 -2.14
N ALA A 34 -11.02 -5.71 -2.99
CA ALA A 34 -10.78 -6.66 -4.06
C ALA A 34 -9.50 -6.28 -4.80
N GLU A 35 -8.62 -7.26 -5.02
CA GLU A 35 -7.40 -7.04 -5.77
C GLU A 35 -7.79 -6.64 -7.19
N LEU A 36 -7.76 -5.32 -7.45
CA LEU A 36 -8.08 -4.79 -8.75
C LEU A 36 -6.83 -4.98 -9.61
N GLU A 37 -6.87 -5.95 -10.54
CA GLU A 37 -5.85 -6.10 -11.56
C GLU A 37 -5.87 -4.89 -12.49
N VAL A 38 -5.13 -3.84 -12.11
CA VAL A 38 -4.90 -2.67 -12.94
C VAL A 38 -3.52 -2.77 -13.55
N THR A 39 -3.44 -2.61 -14.87
CA THR A 39 -2.15 -2.50 -15.56
C THR A 39 -1.42 -1.23 -15.07
N GLN A 40 -0.12 -1.32 -14.78
CA GLN A 40 0.69 -0.19 -14.31
C GLN A 40 0.49 1.07 -15.17
N ASN A 41 0.34 0.90 -16.49
CA ASN A 41 0.08 1.98 -17.46
C ASN A 41 -1.21 2.75 -17.15
N GLU A 42 -2.29 2.05 -16.79
CA GLU A 42 -3.57 2.67 -16.43
C GLU A 42 -3.49 3.38 -15.07
N THR A 43 -2.73 2.81 -14.12
CA THR A 43 -2.42 3.49 -12.85
C THR A 43 -1.66 4.79 -13.08
N CYS A 44 -0.64 4.78 -13.96
CA CYS A 44 0.16 5.96 -14.30
C CYS A 44 -0.71 7.07 -14.93
N LYS A 45 -1.55 6.72 -15.91
CA LYS A 45 -2.47 7.66 -16.53
C LYS A 45 -3.43 8.26 -15.50
N THR A 46 -4.03 7.42 -14.65
CA THR A 46 -5.01 7.85 -13.65
C THR A 46 -4.39 8.82 -12.64
N LEU A 47 -3.22 8.47 -12.08
CA LEU A 47 -2.55 9.30 -11.08
C LEU A 47 -2.03 10.63 -11.63
N THR A 48 -1.62 10.66 -12.90
CA THR A 48 -0.99 11.83 -13.50
C THR A 48 -1.94 12.63 -14.39
N GLY A 49 -3.24 12.31 -14.42
CA GLY A 49 -4.18 12.97 -15.34
C GLY A 49 -3.79 12.83 -16.81
N ASN A 50 -3.33 11.65 -17.21
CA ASN A 50 -2.82 11.31 -18.55
C ASN A 50 -1.51 12.00 -18.98
N VAL A 51 -0.84 12.74 -18.09
CA VAL A 51 0.45 13.38 -18.39
C VAL A 51 1.55 12.34 -18.60
N VAL A 52 1.58 11.29 -17.77
CA VAL A 52 2.53 10.17 -17.92
C VAL A 52 1.77 8.93 -18.36
N LYS A 53 1.99 8.52 -19.61
CA LYS A 53 1.32 7.37 -20.21
C LYS A 53 1.86 6.05 -19.66
N ALA A 54 3.18 5.94 -19.52
CA ALA A 54 3.87 4.77 -18.98
C ALA A 54 4.99 5.24 -18.04
N TRP A 55 5.22 4.53 -16.94
CA TRP A 55 6.32 4.87 -16.04
C TRP A 55 7.68 4.67 -16.73
N PRO A 56 8.64 5.61 -16.58
CA PRO A 56 10.00 5.37 -17.03
C PRO A 56 10.52 4.12 -16.31
N LYS A 57 10.95 3.12 -17.09
CA LYS A 57 11.61 1.94 -16.54
C LYS A 57 12.80 2.40 -15.70
N LYS A 58 13.07 1.72 -14.58
CA LYS A 58 14.16 2.02 -13.61
C LYS A 58 15.53 2.29 -14.24
N ASN A 59 15.72 1.90 -15.50
CA ASN A 59 16.95 2.00 -16.29
C ASN A 59 17.12 3.35 -17.01
N ASN A 60 16.08 4.20 -17.07
CA ASN A 60 16.06 5.43 -17.89
C ASN A 60 15.89 6.72 -17.06
N LEU A 61 16.19 6.69 -15.77
CA LEU A 61 16.31 7.92 -15.00
C LEU A 61 17.78 8.35 -15.06
N SER A 62 18.11 9.27 -15.96
CA SER A 62 19.40 9.96 -15.86
C SER A 62 19.38 10.76 -14.57
N ALA A 63 20.09 10.29 -13.56
CA ALA A 63 20.43 11.11 -12.41
C ALA A 63 21.27 12.29 -12.92
N THR A 64 20.73 13.49 -12.81
CA THR A 64 21.48 14.75 -12.98
C THR A 64 21.96 15.19 -11.61
#